data_AF-A0A7R8ZT60-F1
#
_entry.id   AF-A0A7R8ZT60-F1
#
_cell.length_a   1.000
_cell.length_b   1.000
_cell.length_c   1.000
_cell.angle_alpha   90.00
_cell.angle_beta   90.00
_cell.angle_gamma   90.00
#
_symmetry.space_group_name_H-M   'P 1'
#
loop_
_entity.id
_entity.type
_entity.pdbx_description
1 polymer ?
#
loop_
_entity_poly.entity_id
_entity_poly.type
_entity_poly.pdbx_seq_one_letter_code
_entity_poly.pdbx_strand_id
1 'polypeptide(L)' 'MGTESRIIRRNSPGTRAENWCNWPPQAFEEMEPTTLRVQQYIQQIIREDPSAIERILRPPQTLAVGVWKYEHLRCDQ' A
#
# COMPACT_ATOMS: atom_id res chain seq x y z
N MET A 1 -4.97 -0.63 31.16
CA MET A 1 -4.09 -1.38 30.25
C MET A 1 -4.61 -1.13 28.84
N GLY A 2 -3.86 -0.37 28.03
CA GLY A 2 -4.33 0.13 26.74
C GLY A 2 -4.52 -1.01 25.75
N THR A 3 -5.71 -1.13 25.19
CA THR A 3 -6.00 -1.98 24.05
C THR A 3 -5.40 -1.33 22.82
N GLU A 4 -4.20 -1.76 22.41
CA GLU A 4 -3.71 -1.44 21.07
C GLU A 4 -4.62 -2.14 20.05
N SER A 5 -5.59 -1.40 19.54
CA SER A 5 -6.54 -1.87 18.55
C SER A 5 -5.79 -2.16 17.25
N ARG A 6 -5.50 -3.45 16.98
CA ARG A 6 -4.93 -3.89 15.70
C ARG A 6 -5.77 -3.36 14.55
N ILE A 7 -5.20 -2.50 13.70
CA ILE A 7 -5.89 -1.92 12.55
C ILE A 7 -6.18 -3.04 11.55
N ILE A 8 -7.46 -3.35 11.35
CA ILE A 8 -7.89 -4.35 10.37
C ILE A 8 -8.12 -3.63 9.03
N ARG A 9 -7.21 -3.87 8.06
CA ARG A 9 -7.26 -3.27 6.72
C ARG A 9 -8.17 -4.06 5.76
N ARG A 10 -9.43 -4.25 6.16
CA ARG A 10 -10.48 -4.87 5.33
C ARG A 10 -11.78 -4.10 5.47
N ASN A 11 -12.58 -4.04 4.41
CA ASN A 11 -13.93 -3.49 4.49
C ASN A 11 -14.86 -4.55 5.09
N SER A 12 -15.55 -4.21 6.18
CA SER A 12 -16.56 -5.09 6.77
C SER A 12 -17.81 -5.17 5.86
N PRO A 13 -18.59 -6.25 5.93
CA PRO A 13 -19.89 -6.31 5.26
C PRO A 13 -20.74 -5.08 5.62
N GLY A 14 -21.33 -4.42 4.63
CA GLY A 14 -22.12 -3.20 4.82
C GLY A 14 -21.30 -1.90 4.94
N THR A 15 -19.99 -1.93 4.66
CA THR A 15 -19.17 -0.70 4.59
C THR A 15 -19.75 0.26 3.55
N ARG A 16 -20.10 1.48 3.97
CA ARG A 16 -20.58 2.54 3.08
C ARG A 16 -19.48 2.93 2.10
N ALA A 17 -19.84 3.32 0.88
CA ALA A 17 -18.89 3.70 -0.16
C ALA A 17 -17.89 4.79 0.29
N GLU A 18 -18.38 5.78 1.05
CA GLU A 18 -17.57 6.85 1.66
C GLU A 18 -16.49 6.35 2.63
N ASN A 19 -16.69 5.18 3.26
CA ASN A 19 -15.75 4.55 4.19
C ASN A 19 -14.91 3.44 3.54
N TRP A 20 -15.12 3.19 2.24
CA TRP A 20 -14.46 2.11 1.52
C TRP A 20 -12.95 2.37 1.39
N CYS A 21 -12.15 1.41 1.85
CA CYS A 21 -10.69 1.48 1.81
C CYS A 21 -10.10 2.72 2.52
N ASN A 22 -10.80 3.28 3.51
CA ASN A 22 -10.37 4.50 4.22
C ASN A 22 -9.48 4.20 5.44
N TRP A 23 -8.50 3.31 5.27
CA TRP A 23 -7.57 2.95 6.34
C TRP A 23 -6.45 4.01 6.46
N PRO A 24 -5.90 4.23 7.66
CA PRO A 24 -4.80 5.17 7.83
C PRO A 24 -3.56 4.73 7.04
N PRO A 25 -2.78 5.69 6.49
CA PRO A 25 -1.51 5.42 5.83
C PRO A 25 -0.56 4.62 6.73
N GLN A 26 0.28 3.81 6.11
CA GLN A 26 1.30 3.01 6.77
C GLN A 26 2.67 3.29 6.15
N ALA A 27 3.73 3.28 6.96
CA ALA A 27 5.09 3.27 6.43
C ALA A 27 5.35 1.94 5.71
N PHE A 28 6.19 1.95 4.67
CA PHE A 28 6.47 0.75 3.88
C PHE A 28 7.06 -0.38 4.74
N GLU A 29 7.89 -0.01 5.72
CA GLU A 29 8.58 -0.90 6.66
C GLU A 29 7.61 -1.59 7.65
N GLU A 30 6.46 -0.99 7.89
CA GLU A 30 5.43 -1.52 8.81
C GLU A 30 4.40 -2.40 8.06
N MET A 31 4.40 -2.37 6.73
CA MET A 31 3.51 -3.22 5.93
C MET A 31 3.91 -4.69 6.05
N GLU A 32 2.92 -5.58 5.95
CA GLU A 32 3.13 -7.03 6.01
C GLU A 32 4.20 -7.45 4.98
N PRO A 33 5.25 -8.21 5.37
CA PRO A 33 6.41 -8.53 4.52
C PRO A 33 6.05 -9.58 3.47
N THR A 34 5.13 -9.23 2.58
CA THR A 34 4.62 -10.02 1.47
C THR A 34 4.78 -9.25 0.17
N THR A 35 4.72 -9.93 -0.96
CA THR A 35 4.71 -9.33 -2.30
C THR A 35 3.66 -8.21 -2.44
N LEU A 36 2.52 -8.35 -1.76
CA LEU A 36 1.41 -7.40 -1.83
C LEU A 36 1.70 -6.04 -1.19
N ARG A 37 2.75 -5.91 -0.37
CA ARG A 37 3.11 -4.62 0.25
C ARG A 37 3.48 -3.55 -0.76
N VAL A 38 4.07 -3.94 -1.90
CA VAL A 38 4.41 -3.03 -2.99
C VAL A 38 3.14 -2.46 -3.62
N GLN A 39 2.17 -3.34 -3.91
CA GLN A 39 0.87 -2.93 -4.44
C GLN A 39 0.13 -2.01 -3.46
N GLN A 40 0.12 -2.36 -2.18
CA GLN A 40 -0.49 -1.54 -1.13
C GLN A 40 0.15 -0.15 -1.04
N TYR A 41 1.48 -0.09 -1.11
CA TYR A 41 2.23 1.17 -1.08
C TYR A 41 1.91 2.08 -2.27
N ILE A 42 1.87 1.52 -3.48
CA ILE A 42 1.52 2.27 -4.70
C ILE A 42 0.09 2.80 -4.59
N GLN A 43 -0.87 1.97 -4.16
CA GLN A 43 -2.26 2.37 -4.00
C GLN A 43 -2.42 3.48 -2.94
N GLN A 44 -1.63 3.45 -1.87
CA GLN A 44 -1.60 4.51 -0.87
C GLN A 44 -1.12 5.84 -1.47
N ILE A 45 -0.05 5.83 -2.27
CA ILE A 45 0.47 7.05 -2.92
C ILE A 45 -0.56 7.60 -3.92
N ILE A 46 -1.16 6.75 -4.75
CA ILE A 46 -2.19 7.18 -5.73
C ILE A 46 -3.40 7.81 -5.04
N ARG A 47 -3.81 7.26 -3.89
CA ARG A 47 -4.93 7.79 -3.11
C ARG A 47 -4.60 9.13 -2.43
N GLU A 48 -3.34 9.34 -2.07
CA GLU A 48 -2.85 10.61 -1.52
C GLU A 48 -2.72 11.67 -2.61
N ASP A 49 -2.02 11.35 -3.70
CA ASP A 49 -1.83 12.23 -4.86
C ASP A 49 -1.59 11.40 -6.14
N PRO A 50 -2.58 11.29 -7.04
CA PRO A 50 -2.42 10.56 -8.28
C PRO A 50 -1.49 11.27 -9.29
N SER A 51 -1.18 12.56 -9.08
CA SER A 51 -0.28 13.32 -9.94
C SER A 51 1.21 13.15 -9.55
N ALA A 52 1.49 12.53 -8.40
CA ALA A 52 2.83 12.26 -7.90
C ALA A 52 3.54 11.10 -8.64
N ILE A 53 3.57 11.15 -9.97
CA ILE A 53 4.12 10.09 -10.85
C ILE A 53 5.55 9.70 -10.47
N GLU A 54 6.40 10.70 -10.19
CA GLU A 54 7.78 10.47 -9.74
C GLU A 54 7.85 9.65 -8.45
N ARG A 55 6.91 9.87 -7.53
CA ARG A 55 6.86 9.19 -6.24
C ARG A 55 6.30 7.77 -6.38
N ILE A 56 5.34 7.58 -7.29
CA ILE A 56 4.76 6.26 -7.62
C ILE A 56 5.80 5.36 -8.29
N LEU A 57 6.66 5.90 -9.14
CA LEU A 57 7.65 5.11 -9.90
C LEU A 57 8.94 4.84 -9.13
N ARG A 58 9.20 5.58 -8.03
CA ARG A 58 10.41 5.41 -7.23
C ARG A 58 10.25 4.28 -6.21
N PRO A 59 11.14 3.27 -6.22
CA PRO A 59 11.14 2.25 -5.18
C PRO A 59 11.44 2.86 -3.80
N PRO A 60 10.86 2.31 -2.72
CA PRO A 60 11.30 2.59 -1.37
C PRO A 60 12.81 2.31 -1.23
N GLN A 61 13.54 3.17 -0.52
CA GLN A 61 15.00 3.08 -0.37
C GLN A 61 15.50 1.74 0.19
N THR A 62 14.63 1.06 0.95
CA THR A 62 14.90 -0.21 1.62
C THR A 62 14.66 -1.44 0.74
N LEU A 63 14.08 -1.28 -0.45
CA LEU A 63 13.76 -2.37 -1.36
C LEU A 63 14.82 -2.52 -2.46
N ALA A 64 15.31 -3.74 -2.67
CA ALA A 64 16.19 -4.02 -3.79
C ALA A 64 15.48 -3.72 -5.13
N VAL A 65 16.13 -2.92 -5.98
CA VAL A 65 15.60 -2.47 -7.29
C VAL A 65 15.11 -3.64 -8.16
N GLY A 66 15.72 -4.82 -8.04
CA GLY A 66 15.31 -6.02 -8.77
C GLY A 66 13.91 -6.53 -8.38
N VAL A 67 13.52 -6.42 -7.11
CA VAL A 67 12.19 -6.82 -6.63
C VAL A 67 11.13 -5.84 -7.14
N TRP A 68 11.44 -4.54 -7.13
CA TRP A 68 10.54 -3.50 -7.64
C TRP A 68 10.25 -3.66 -9.14
N LYS A 69 11.30 -3.87 -9.95
CA LYS A 69 11.16 -4.10 -11.40
C LYS A 69 10.36 -5.37 -11.71
N TYR A 70 10.55 -6.44 -10.93
CA TYR A 70 9.81 -7.69 -11.10
C TYR A 70 8.31 -7.54 -10.80
N GLU A 71 7.94 -6.74 -9.79
CA GLU A 71 6.54 -6.43 -9.50
C GLU A 71 5.88 -5.59 -10.59
N HIS A 72 6.58 -4.62 -11.19
CA HIS A 72 6.04 -3.86 -12.31
C HIS A 72 5.85 -4.72 -13.58
N LEU A 73 6.75 -5.69 -13.84
CA LEU A 73 6.65 -6.61 -14.99
C LEU A 73 5.58 -7.70 -14.81
N ARG A 74 5.12 -7.99 -13.59
CA ARG A 74 4.01 -8.93 -13.34
C ARG A 74 2.66 -8.46 -13.89
N CYS A 75 2.51 -7.17 -14.20
CA CYS A 75 1.31 -6.65 -14.86
C CYS A 75 1.32 -6.81 -16.39
N ASP A 76 2.43 -7.28 -16.97
CA ASP A 76 2.64 -7.42 -18.43
C ASP A 76 2.68 -8.90 -18.91
N GLN A 77 2.20 -9.84 -18.08
CA GLN A 77 2.01 -11.26 -18.44
C GLN A 77 0.57 -11.73 -18.20
#